data_AF-A0A0Q9WXF8-F1
#
_entry.id   AF-A0A0Q9WXF8-F1
#
_cell.length_a   1.000
_cell.length_b   1.000
_cell.length_c   1.000
_cell.angle_alpha   90.00
_cell.angle_beta   90.00
_cell.angle_gamma   90.00
#
_symmetry.space_group_name_H-M   'P 1'
#
loop_
_entity.id
_entity.type
_entity.pdbx_description
1 polymer ?
#
loop_
_entity_poly.entity_id
_entity_poly.type
_entity_poly.pdbx_seq_one_letter_code
_entity_poly.pdbx_strand_id
1 'polypeptide(L)'
;MQTVSMQKIATDFDIEIAKTEEKRKELLTNLSNQDANSSNLMQQMDQCTIQNRQLTAERDGLLVQLEELKQQKTIAQNKTLELIASLESIARDSQLKLSESLATNSALKLQSLQVKAENQMKLLHLQLSEKTQVIEINKLQLENQQLKTQLKKEEEGRSCPICLCPWQESGNHRLVTLPCGHLFGDGCVKAHLRQNSTCPLCRSRAKLNNLIYLFGFNASTSGN
;
A
#
# COMPACT_ATOMS: atom_id res chain seq x y z
N MET A 1 -38.28 -121.47 87.75
CA MET A 1 -38.99 -120.22 87.37
C MET A 1 -38.20 -118.94 87.66
N GLN A 2 -37.30 -118.89 88.66
CA GLN A 2 -36.48 -117.68 88.92
C GLN A 2 -35.34 -117.42 87.93
N THR A 3 -34.78 -118.46 87.29
CA THR A 3 -33.64 -118.34 86.35
C THR A 3 -34.02 -117.66 85.03
N VAL A 4 -35.22 -117.91 84.51
CA VAL A 4 -35.72 -117.34 83.25
C VAL A 4 -36.02 -115.84 83.37
N SER A 5 -36.43 -115.36 84.56
CA SER A 5 -36.75 -113.94 84.80
C SER A 5 -35.49 -113.07 84.93
N MET A 6 -34.41 -113.60 85.51
CA MET A 6 -33.13 -112.88 85.59
C MET A 6 -32.41 -112.82 84.23
N GLN A 7 -32.55 -113.86 83.40
CA GLN A 7 -32.04 -113.85 82.03
C GLN A 7 -32.70 -112.77 81.16
N LYS A 8 -34.01 -112.54 81.29
CA LYS A 8 -34.73 -111.52 80.52
C LYS A 8 -34.32 -110.08 80.89
N ILE A 9 -34.14 -109.81 82.19
CA ILE A 9 -33.68 -108.50 82.69
C ILE A 9 -32.23 -108.23 82.23
N ALA A 10 -31.37 -109.24 82.24
CA ALA A 10 -30.01 -109.13 81.71
C ALA A 10 -30.03 -108.80 80.21
N THR A 11 -30.84 -109.49 79.41
CA THR A 11 -30.96 -109.20 77.97
C THR A 11 -31.55 -107.83 77.68
N ASP A 12 -32.54 -107.36 78.44
CA ASP A 12 -33.14 -106.04 78.25
C ASP A 12 -32.13 -104.93 78.61
N PHE A 13 -31.31 -105.12 79.65
CA PHE A 13 -30.23 -104.22 80.03
C PHE A 13 -29.10 -104.19 78.99
N ASP A 14 -28.71 -105.35 78.46
CA ASP A 14 -27.72 -105.45 77.38
C ASP A 14 -28.20 -104.75 76.09
N ILE A 15 -29.50 -104.82 75.77
CA ILE A 15 -30.11 -104.09 74.66
C ILE A 15 -30.09 -102.58 74.90
N GLU A 16 -30.39 -102.12 76.12
CA GLU A 16 -30.36 -100.69 76.49
C GLU A 16 -28.92 -100.12 76.43
N ILE A 17 -27.93 -100.89 76.87
CA ILE A 17 -26.50 -100.58 76.72
C ILE A 17 -26.15 -100.46 75.23
N ALA A 18 -26.52 -101.45 74.41
CA ALA A 18 -26.23 -101.43 72.98
C ALA A 18 -26.84 -100.20 72.28
N LYS A 19 -28.09 -99.84 72.60
CA LYS A 19 -28.73 -98.60 72.10
C LYS A 19 -28.02 -97.34 72.56
N THR A 20 -27.56 -97.30 73.80
CA THR A 20 -26.83 -96.15 74.36
C THR A 20 -25.45 -96.01 73.72
N GLU A 21 -24.76 -97.12 73.47
CA GLU A 21 -23.49 -97.15 72.74
C GLU A 21 -23.64 -96.74 71.28
N GLU A 22 -24.72 -97.17 70.61
CA GLU A 22 -25.04 -96.76 69.24
C GLU A 22 -25.32 -95.25 69.17
N LYS A 23 -26.15 -94.72 70.07
CA LYS A 23 -26.41 -93.28 70.18
C LYS A 23 -25.15 -92.47 70.52
N ARG A 24 -24.27 -93.03 71.36
CA ARG A 24 -22.96 -92.42 71.66
C ARG A 24 -22.06 -92.39 70.43
N LYS A 25 -22.01 -93.47 69.64
CA LYS A 25 -21.27 -93.50 68.36
C LYS A 25 -21.81 -92.46 67.40
N GLU A 26 -23.13 -92.38 67.23
CA GLU A 26 -23.77 -91.38 66.38
C GLU A 26 -23.41 -89.94 66.80
N LEU A 27 -23.51 -89.61 68.09
CA LEU A 27 -23.14 -88.30 68.63
C LEU A 27 -21.65 -87.98 68.43
N LEU A 28 -20.75 -88.95 68.62
CA LEU A 28 -19.32 -88.78 68.37
C LEU A 28 -19.04 -88.51 66.88
N THR A 29 -19.79 -89.18 65.99
CA THR A 29 -19.67 -88.98 64.54
C THR A 29 -20.14 -87.58 64.15
N ASN A 30 -21.26 -87.12 64.72
CA ASN A 30 -21.80 -85.78 64.49
C ASN A 30 -20.88 -84.67 65.01
N LEU A 31 -20.29 -84.84 66.21
CA LEU A 31 -19.30 -83.91 66.75
C LEU A 31 -18.04 -83.85 65.86
N SER A 32 -17.52 -85.00 65.44
CA SER A 32 -16.37 -85.05 64.53
C SER A 32 -16.66 -84.35 63.19
N ASN A 33 -17.88 -84.51 62.66
CA ASN A 33 -18.30 -83.82 61.43
C ASN A 33 -18.44 -82.31 61.64
N GLN A 34 -18.94 -81.88 62.80
CA GLN A 34 -19.07 -80.46 63.15
C GLN A 34 -17.70 -79.79 63.36
N ASP A 35 -16.75 -80.48 63.98
CA ASP A 35 -15.37 -80.01 64.14
C ASP A 35 -14.66 -79.90 62.79
N ALA A 36 -14.82 -80.90 61.91
CA ALA A 36 -14.29 -80.87 60.56
C ALA A 36 -14.89 -79.71 59.74
N ASN A 37 -16.20 -79.47 59.84
CA ASN A 37 -16.87 -78.35 59.18
C ASN A 37 -16.40 -76.99 59.71
N SER A 38 -16.25 -76.86 61.03
CA SER A 38 -15.75 -75.63 61.68
C SER A 38 -14.30 -75.33 61.27
N SER A 39 -13.46 -76.37 61.18
CA SER A 39 -12.09 -76.28 60.69
C SER A 39 -12.03 -75.83 59.22
N ASN A 40 -12.89 -76.40 58.36
CA ASN A 40 -12.98 -76.01 56.96
C ASN A 40 -13.40 -74.54 56.80
N LEU A 41 -14.40 -74.10 57.57
CA LEU A 41 -14.88 -72.71 57.53
C LEU A 41 -13.80 -71.74 58.03
N MET A 42 -13.05 -72.11 59.06
CA MET A 42 -11.91 -71.32 59.55
C MET A 42 -10.82 -71.18 58.48
N GLN A 43 -10.49 -72.27 57.78
CA GLN A 43 -9.54 -72.23 56.66
C GLN A 43 -10.02 -71.33 55.51
N GLN A 44 -11.31 -71.39 55.16
CA GLN A 44 -11.91 -70.50 54.15
C GLN A 44 -11.87 -69.03 54.58
N MET A 45 -12.14 -68.75 55.86
CA MET A 45 -12.06 -67.40 56.42
C MET A 45 -10.63 -66.85 56.39
N ASP A 46 -9.63 -67.66 56.72
CA ASP A 46 -8.22 -67.29 56.64
C ASP A 46 -7.81 -67.00 55.18
N GLN A 47 -8.21 -67.86 54.25
CA GLN A 47 -7.96 -67.67 52.82
C GLN A 47 -8.59 -66.37 52.31
N CYS A 48 -9.85 -66.10 52.67
CA CYS A 48 -10.55 -64.88 52.29
C CYS A 48 -9.87 -63.64 52.88
N THR A 49 -9.41 -63.73 54.13
CA THR A 49 -8.68 -62.64 54.81
C THR A 49 -7.36 -62.32 54.10
N ILE A 50 -6.60 -63.35 53.69
CA ILE A 50 -5.36 -63.18 52.94
C ILE A 50 -5.64 -62.53 51.58
N GLN A 51 -6.64 -63.02 50.86
CA GLN A 51 -7.01 -62.47 49.55
C GLN A 51 -7.46 -61.00 49.66
N ASN A 52 -8.22 -60.64 50.69
CA ASN A 52 -8.64 -59.25 50.91
C ASN A 52 -7.43 -58.33 51.20
N ARG A 53 -6.46 -58.79 51.99
CA ARG A 53 -5.21 -58.05 52.22
C ARG A 53 -4.42 -57.84 50.92
N GLN A 54 -4.32 -58.86 50.07
CA GLN A 54 -3.65 -58.75 48.77
C GLN A 54 -4.33 -57.74 47.86
N LEU A 55 -5.66 -57.85 47.68
CA LEU A 55 -6.44 -56.92 46.86
C LEU A 55 -6.38 -55.48 47.41
N THR A 56 -6.35 -55.32 48.74
CA THR A 56 -6.18 -54.00 49.37
C THR A 56 -4.82 -53.40 49.03
N ALA A 57 -3.74 -54.18 49.11
CA ALA A 57 -2.40 -53.73 48.73
C ALA A 57 -2.31 -53.36 47.23
N GLU A 58 -2.91 -54.17 46.35
CA GLU A 58 -2.98 -53.88 44.91
C GLU A 58 -3.76 -52.59 44.63
N ARG A 59 -4.94 -52.42 45.25
CA ARG A 59 -5.75 -51.20 45.16
C ARG A 59 -4.94 -49.98 45.60
N ASP A 60 -4.27 -50.05 46.74
CA ASP A 60 -3.50 -48.94 47.28
C ASP A 60 -2.31 -48.59 46.38
N GLY A 61 -1.64 -49.59 45.81
CA GLY A 61 -0.60 -49.39 44.80
C GLY A 61 -1.12 -48.70 43.52
N LEU A 62 -2.28 -49.11 43.01
CA LEU A 62 -2.92 -48.49 41.86
C LEU A 62 -3.37 -47.04 42.14
N LEU A 63 -3.81 -46.74 43.37
CA LEU A 63 -4.18 -45.37 43.76
C LEU A 63 -2.96 -44.44 43.74
N VAL A 64 -1.80 -44.90 44.21
CA VAL A 64 -0.55 -44.12 44.15
C VAL A 64 -0.15 -43.85 42.70
N GLN A 65 -0.15 -44.88 41.85
CA GLN A 65 0.17 -44.73 40.42
C GLN A 65 -0.79 -43.76 39.72
N LEU A 66 -2.08 -43.85 40.03
CA LEU A 66 -3.08 -42.93 39.48
C LEU A 66 -2.78 -41.48 39.86
N GLU A 67 -2.38 -41.23 41.10
CA GLU A 67 -2.07 -39.88 41.57
C GLU A 67 -0.78 -39.33 40.95
N GLU A 68 0.25 -40.17 40.79
CA GLU A 68 1.47 -39.81 40.06
C GLU A 68 1.17 -39.43 38.59
N LEU A 69 0.34 -40.23 37.90
CA LEU A 69 -0.04 -39.94 36.52
C LEU A 69 -0.86 -38.65 36.40
N LYS A 70 -1.75 -38.36 37.34
CA LYS A 70 -2.46 -37.08 37.39
C LYS A 70 -1.49 -35.92 37.56
N GLN A 71 -0.52 -36.04 38.47
CA GLN A 71 0.47 -35.00 38.68
C GLN A 71 1.32 -34.77 37.42
N GLN A 72 1.77 -35.84 36.78
CA GLN A 72 2.49 -35.76 35.50
C GLN A 72 1.67 -35.07 34.42
N LYS A 73 0.38 -35.42 34.31
CA LYS A 73 -0.56 -34.76 33.38
C LYS A 73 -0.65 -33.27 33.65
N THR A 74 -0.82 -32.85 34.91
CA THR A 74 -0.90 -31.43 35.28
C THR A 74 0.39 -30.70 34.91
N ILE A 75 1.56 -31.29 35.17
CA ILE A 75 2.85 -30.71 34.79
C ILE A 75 2.97 -30.56 33.27
N ALA A 76 2.58 -31.59 32.51
CA ALA A 76 2.60 -31.55 31.05
C ALA A 76 1.64 -30.49 30.48
N GLN A 77 0.45 -30.34 31.09
CA GLN A 77 -0.52 -29.32 30.71
C GLN A 77 0.04 -27.91 30.96
N ASN A 78 0.63 -27.66 32.12
CA ASN A 78 1.24 -26.36 32.44
C ASN A 78 2.37 -26.00 31.47
N LYS A 79 3.27 -26.95 31.19
CA LYS A 79 4.34 -26.75 30.19
C LYS A 79 3.78 -26.44 28.80
N THR A 80 2.69 -27.10 28.43
CA THR A 80 2.02 -26.87 27.15
C THR A 80 1.43 -25.45 27.10
N LEU A 81 0.79 -24.99 28.18
CA LEU A 81 0.24 -23.64 28.28
C LEU A 81 1.34 -22.56 28.20
N GLU A 82 2.47 -22.76 28.88
CA GLU A 82 3.62 -21.87 28.81
C GLU A 82 4.21 -21.78 27.40
N LEU A 83 4.30 -22.92 26.71
CA LEU A 83 4.76 -22.96 25.33
C LEU A 83 3.80 -22.24 24.37
N ILE A 84 2.48 -22.45 24.54
CA ILE A 84 1.45 -21.74 23.75
C ILE A 84 1.59 -20.23 23.96
N ALA A 85 1.66 -19.76 25.21
CA ALA A 85 1.81 -18.34 25.51
C ALA A 85 3.07 -17.72 24.87
N SER A 86 4.18 -18.47 24.88
CA SER A 86 5.43 -18.06 24.25
C SER A 86 5.30 -17.97 22.73
N LEU A 87 4.71 -18.98 22.09
CA LEU A 87 4.48 -19.01 20.64
C LEU A 87 3.54 -17.88 20.20
N GLU A 88 2.49 -17.61 20.96
CA GLU A 88 1.59 -16.49 20.68
C GLU A 88 2.29 -15.14 20.78
N SER A 89 3.19 -14.97 21.76
CA SER A 89 3.98 -13.74 21.90
C SER A 89 4.88 -13.51 20.68
N ILE A 90 5.57 -14.56 20.23
CA ILE A 90 6.43 -14.54 19.04
C ILE A 90 5.59 -14.24 17.78
N ALA A 91 4.43 -14.88 17.64
CA ALA A 91 3.53 -14.65 16.52
C ALA A 91 3.04 -13.19 16.47
N ARG A 92 2.64 -12.63 17.61
CA ARG A 92 2.22 -11.21 17.73
C ARG A 92 3.34 -10.26 17.34
N ASP A 93 4.54 -10.43 17.89
CA ASP A 93 5.70 -9.59 17.57
C ASP A 93 6.08 -9.67 16.08
N SER A 94 6.06 -10.88 15.51
CA SER A 94 6.33 -11.09 14.09
C SER A 94 5.28 -10.41 13.20
N GLN A 95 4.00 -10.49 13.59
CA GLN A 95 2.90 -9.85 12.86
C GLN A 95 2.97 -8.32 12.92
N LEU A 96 3.34 -7.76 14.08
CA LEU A 96 3.56 -6.31 14.25
C LEU A 96 4.68 -5.82 13.33
N LYS A 97 5.86 -6.46 13.39
CA LYS A 97 7.00 -6.13 12.52
C LYS A 97 6.66 -6.19 11.04
N LEU A 98 5.90 -7.20 10.63
CA LEU A 98 5.44 -7.32 9.24
C LEU A 98 4.52 -6.16 8.86
N SER A 99 3.56 -5.81 9.72
CA SER A 99 2.62 -4.70 9.47
C SER A 99 3.33 -3.35 9.37
N GLU A 100 4.31 -3.09 10.22
CA GLU A 100 5.12 -1.87 10.21
C GLU A 100 5.98 -1.78 8.95
N SER A 101 6.59 -2.89 8.54
CA SER A 101 7.39 -2.95 7.31
C SER A 101 6.52 -2.72 6.06
N LEU A 102 5.33 -3.32 6.01
CA LEU A 102 4.37 -3.11 4.92
C LEU A 102 3.91 -1.65 4.86
N ALA A 103 3.56 -1.05 6.00
CA ALA A 103 3.17 0.35 6.08
C ALA A 103 4.32 1.26 5.59
N THR A 104 5.54 1.01 6.06
CA THR A 104 6.73 1.77 5.67
C THR A 104 7.00 1.67 4.16
N ASN A 105 6.96 0.46 3.60
CA ASN A 105 7.17 0.24 2.17
C ASN A 105 6.10 0.95 1.32
N SER A 106 4.83 0.89 1.76
CA SER A 106 3.74 1.59 1.07
C SER A 106 3.92 3.11 1.11
N ALA A 107 4.34 3.67 2.25
CA ALA A 107 4.61 5.09 2.42
C ALA A 107 5.78 5.57 1.56
N LEU A 108 6.90 4.84 1.57
CA LEU A 108 8.06 5.13 0.71
C LEU A 108 7.70 5.09 -0.78
N LYS A 109 6.87 4.11 -1.18
CA LYS A 109 6.40 4.02 -2.56
C LYS A 109 5.57 5.25 -2.94
N LEU A 110 4.61 5.63 -2.10
CA LEU A 110 3.77 6.81 -2.31
C LEU A 110 4.62 8.09 -2.39
N GLN A 111 5.55 8.27 -1.47
CA GLN A 111 6.47 9.41 -1.44
C GLN A 111 7.30 9.50 -2.74
N SER A 112 7.84 8.37 -3.22
CA SER A 112 8.61 8.37 -4.47
C SER A 112 7.76 8.75 -5.68
N LEU A 113 6.49 8.32 -5.73
CA LEU A 113 5.56 8.68 -6.81
C LEU A 113 5.19 10.15 -6.74
N GLN A 114 4.97 10.68 -5.52
CA GLN A 114 4.68 12.08 -5.31
C GLN A 114 5.84 12.98 -5.76
N VAL A 115 7.08 12.64 -5.38
CA VAL A 115 8.27 13.37 -5.84
C VAL A 115 8.41 13.32 -7.37
N LYS A 116 8.14 12.16 -7.99
CA LYS A 116 8.15 12.06 -9.46
C LYS A 116 7.11 12.98 -10.11
N ALA A 117 5.89 13.01 -9.57
CA ALA A 117 4.83 13.88 -10.08
C ALA A 117 5.18 15.37 -9.90
N GLU A 118 5.71 15.76 -8.75
CA GLU A 118 6.15 17.14 -8.48
C GLU A 118 7.26 17.57 -9.44
N ASN A 119 8.26 16.71 -9.68
CA ASN A 119 9.34 16.99 -10.61
C ASN A 119 8.84 17.08 -12.05
N GLN A 120 7.95 16.19 -12.46
CA GLN A 120 7.33 16.24 -13.78
C GLN A 120 6.51 17.52 -13.97
N MET A 121 5.81 17.98 -12.93
CA MET A 121 5.05 19.22 -12.98
C MET A 121 5.93 20.46 -13.07
N LYS A 122 7.02 20.50 -12.31
CA LYS A 122 8.03 21.57 -12.42
C LYS A 122 8.64 21.63 -13.82
N LEU A 123 8.95 20.46 -14.41
CA LEU A 123 9.49 20.40 -15.77
C LEU A 123 8.49 20.95 -16.80
N LEU A 124 7.22 20.54 -16.72
CA LEU A 124 6.15 21.05 -17.57
C LEU A 124 5.98 22.56 -17.43
N HIS A 125 6.00 23.08 -16.20
CA HIS A 125 5.91 24.52 -15.95
C HIS A 125 7.07 25.28 -16.60
N LEU A 126 8.31 24.79 -16.46
CA LEU A 126 9.47 25.43 -17.07
C LEU A 126 9.35 25.45 -18.60
N GLN A 127 9.01 24.32 -19.21
CA GLN A 127 8.82 24.22 -20.67
C GLN A 127 7.71 25.14 -21.19
N LEU A 128 6.60 25.26 -20.45
CA LEU A 128 5.52 26.18 -20.81
C LEU A 128 5.98 27.64 -20.69
N SER A 129 6.74 27.97 -19.65
CA SER A 129 7.28 29.32 -19.48
C SER A 129 8.24 29.71 -20.62
N GLU A 130 9.16 28.82 -21.00
CA GLU A 130 10.08 29.03 -22.13
C GLU A 130 9.32 29.23 -23.44
N LYS A 131 8.33 28.37 -23.73
CA LYS A 131 7.50 28.51 -24.93
C LYS A 131 6.74 29.82 -24.95
N THR A 132 6.21 30.27 -23.81
CA THR A 132 5.46 31.53 -23.70
C THR A 132 6.36 32.72 -23.99
N GLN A 133 7.57 32.74 -23.41
CA GLN A 133 8.57 33.78 -23.67
C GLN A 133 8.95 33.83 -25.16
N VAL A 134 9.13 32.68 -25.81
CA VAL A 134 9.44 32.62 -27.24
C VAL A 134 8.30 33.21 -28.09
N ILE A 135 7.04 32.88 -27.77
CA ILE A 135 5.87 33.45 -28.48
C ILE A 135 5.85 34.98 -28.35
N GLU A 136 6.11 35.50 -27.14
CA GLU A 136 6.12 36.94 -26.88
C GLU A 136 7.27 37.65 -27.59
N ILE A 137 8.48 37.08 -27.58
CA ILE A 137 9.63 37.58 -28.34
C ILE A 137 9.30 37.63 -29.84
N ASN A 138 8.74 36.55 -30.40
CA ASN A 138 8.38 36.51 -31.81
C ASN A 138 7.33 37.57 -32.18
N LYS A 139 6.35 37.81 -31.29
CA LYS A 139 5.35 38.86 -31.47
C LYS A 139 6.00 40.25 -31.50
N LEU A 140 6.87 40.57 -30.54
CA LEU A 140 7.58 41.85 -30.47
C LEU A 140 8.52 42.06 -31.66
N GLN A 141 9.15 40.99 -32.16
CA GLN A 141 9.97 41.04 -33.38
C GLN A 141 9.14 41.38 -34.60
N LEU A 142 7.95 40.79 -34.73
CA LEU A 142 7.03 41.08 -35.83
C LEU A 142 6.54 42.54 -35.80
N GLU A 143 6.13 43.02 -34.62
CA GLU A 143 5.73 44.43 -34.43
C GLU A 143 6.88 45.40 -34.77
N ASN A 144 8.11 45.09 -34.34
CA ASN A 144 9.29 45.88 -34.70
C ASN A 144 9.57 45.88 -36.20
N GLN A 145 9.44 44.73 -36.89
CA GLN A 145 9.60 44.67 -38.34
C GLN A 145 8.57 45.51 -39.06
N GLN A 146 7.32 45.50 -38.59
CA GLN A 146 6.25 46.33 -39.15
C GLN A 146 6.54 47.82 -38.96
N LEU A 147 6.94 48.24 -37.75
CA LEU A 147 7.30 49.63 -37.46
C LEU A 147 8.51 50.10 -38.30
N LYS A 148 9.55 49.28 -38.43
CA LYS A 148 10.70 49.59 -39.30
C LYS A 148 10.26 49.77 -40.76
N THR A 149 9.35 48.94 -41.24
CA THR A 149 8.81 49.06 -42.60
C THR A 149 7.98 50.32 -42.77
N GLN A 150 7.19 50.70 -41.77
CA GLN A 150 6.44 51.95 -41.76
C GLN A 150 7.37 53.17 -41.75
N LEU A 151 8.37 53.19 -40.87
CA LEU A 151 9.35 54.27 -40.80
C LEU A 151 10.08 54.45 -42.13
N LYS A 152 10.52 53.34 -42.75
CA LYS A 152 11.17 53.38 -44.06
C LYS A 152 10.25 53.97 -45.14
N LYS A 153 8.96 53.64 -45.13
CA LYS A 153 7.97 54.24 -46.06
C LYS A 153 7.79 55.74 -45.82
N GLU A 154 7.80 56.18 -44.57
CA GLU A 154 7.74 57.61 -44.24
C GLU A 154 8.99 58.37 -44.72
N GLU A 155 10.18 57.78 -44.57
CA GLU A 155 11.44 58.34 -45.07
C GLU A 155 11.45 58.44 -46.60
N GLU A 156 11.01 57.39 -47.30
CA GLU A 156 10.86 57.38 -48.77
C GLU A 156 9.88 58.47 -49.23
N GLY A 157 8.82 58.76 -48.46
CA GLY A 157 7.87 59.84 -48.74
C GLY A 157 8.42 61.27 -48.55
N ARG A 158 9.57 61.44 -47.89
CA ARG A 158 10.18 62.74 -47.57
C ARG A 158 11.36 63.12 -48.46
N SER A 159 11.59 62.39 -49.55
CA SER A 159 12.72 62.63 -50.45
C SER A 159 12.33 62.60 -51.93
N CYS A 160 13.15 63.25 -52.76
CA CYS A 160 12.96 63.32 -54.20
C CYS A 160 13.19 61.96 -54.87
N PRO A 161 12.21 61.42 -55.62
CA PRO A 161 12.33 60.08 -56.21
C PRO A 161 13.36 60.00 -57.35
N ILE A 162 13.94 61.13 -57.78
CA ILE A 162 14.96 61.17 -58.83
C ILE A 162 16.38 61.00 -58.25
N CYS A 163 16.66 61.58 -57.09
CA CYS A 163 18.01 61.66 -56.52
C CYS A 163 18.10 61.22 -55.05
N LEU A 164 16.96 60.94 -54.41
CA LEU A 164 16.80 60.53 -53.02
C LEU A 164 17.24 61.59 -51.98
N CYS A 165 17.42 62.85 -52.38
CA CYS A 165 17.68 63.94 -51.43
C CYS A 165 16.38 64.38 -50.72
N PRO A 166 16.43 64.74 -49.42
CA PRO A 166 15.28 65.26 -48.68
C PRO A 166 14.65 66.50 -49.32
N TRP A 167 13.35 66.66 -49.15
CA TRP A 167 12.63 67.86 -49.57
C TRP A 167 13.13 69.09 -48.82
N GLN A 168 13.19 70.23 -49.52
CA GLN A 168 13.60 71.51 -48.95
C GLN A 168 12.49 72.56 -49.17
N GLU A 169 12.41 73.56 -48.30
CA GLU A 169 11.46 74.68 -48.47
C GLU A 169 11.83 75.56 -49.67
N SER A 170 13.12 75.64 -50.00
CA SER A 170 13.67 76.42 -51.10
C SER A 170 14.90 75.72 -51.72
N GLY A 171 15.35 76.20 -52.89
CA GLY A 171 16.50 75.63 -53.59
C GLY A 171 16.17 74.45 -54.51
N ASN A 172 17.18 73.63 -54.83
CA ASN A 172 17.10 72.60 -55.86
C ASN A 172 16.14 71.44 -55.52
N HIS A 173 15.85 71.20 -54.23
CA HIS A 173 14.89 70.20 -53.79
C HIS A 173 13.60 70.80 -53.23
N ARG A 174 13.28 72.02 -53.68
CA ARG A 174 11.96 72.61 -53.46
C ARG A 174 10.88 71.74 -54.11
N LEU A 175 9.83 71.45 -53.35
CA LEU A 175 8.76 70.54 -53.76
C LEU A 175 7.96 71.11 -54.94
N VAL A 176 7.93 70.36 -56.04
CA VAL A 176 7.13 70.66 -57.23
C VAL A 176 6.33 69.45 -57.67
N THR A 177 5.13 69.68 -58.18
CA THR A 177 4.31 68.64 -58.82
C THR A 177 4.16 68.90 -60.31
N LEU A 178 4.11 67.82 -61.08
CA LEU A 178 3.71 67.84 -62.48
C LEU A 178 2.18 67.78 -62.60
N PRO A 179 1.58 68.13 -63.76
CA PRO A 179 0.13 68.04 -63.95
C PRO A 179 -0.45 66.64 -63.71
N CYS A 180 0.36 65.60 -63.82
CA CYS A 180 -0.01 64.23 -63.49
C CYS A 180 -0.03 63.91 -61.97
N GLY A 181 0.29 64.88 -61.10
CA GLY A 181 0.24 64.75 -59.63
C GLY A 181 1.51 64.22 -58.96
N HIS A 182 2.55 63.85 -59.72
CA HIS A 182 3.80 63.30 -59.16
C HIS A 182 4.76 64.41 -58.68
N LEU A 183 5.37 64.16 -57.52
CA LEU A 183 6.21 65.12 -56.79
C LEU A 183 7.71 64.90 -57.05
N PHE A 184 8.44 66.01 -57.18
CA PHE A 184 9.87 66.02 -57.44
C PHE A 184 10.54 67.27 -56.83
N GLY A 185 11.87 67.26 -56.79
CA GLY A 185 12.66 68.45 -56.47
C GLY A 185 12.75 69.32 -57.71
N ASP A 186 12.58 70.64 -57.55
CA ASP A 186 12.55 71.60 -58.65
C ASP A 186 13.73 71.44 -59.63
N GLY A 187 14.95 71.38 -59.11
CA GLY A 187 16.17 71.20 -59.89
C GLY A 187 16.20 69.84 -60.60
N CYS A 188 15.80 68.78 -59.91
CA CYS A 188 15.80 67.42 -60.45
C CYS A 188 14.82 67.24 -61.61
N VAL A 189 13.57 67.69 -61.44
CA VAL A 189 12.57 67.55 -62.50
C VAL A 189 12.88 68.47 -63.67
N LYS A 190 13.43 69.67 -63.43
CA LYS A 190 13.87 70.55 -64.51
C LYS A 190 15.01 69.92 -65.30
N ALA A 191 15.98 69.29 -64.63
CA ALA A 191 17.07 68.57 -65.30
C ALA A 191 16.53 67.44 -66.18
N HIS A 192 15.58 66.65 -65.68
CA HIS A 192 14.93 65.59 -66.45
C HIS A 192 14.15 66.15 -67.66
N LEU A 193 13.34 67.20 -67.44
CA LEU A 193 12.47 67.77 -68.47
C LEU A 193 13.19 68.50 -69.60
N ARG A 194 14.48 68.83 -69.40
CA ARG A 194 15.35 69.34 -70.46
C ARG A 194 15.71 68.27 -71.48
N GLN A 195 15.73 67.01 -71.06
CA GLN A 195 16.10 65.86 -71.91
C GLN A 195 14.89 65.04 -72.36
N ASN A 196 13.83 65.00 -71.54
CA ASN A 196 12.64 64.18 -71.77
C ASN A 196 11.36 65.00 -71.59
N SER A 197 10.33 64.81 -72.42
CA SER A 197 9.06 65.56 -72.29
C SER A 197 7.99 64.81 -71.50
N THR A 198 8.40 63.97 -70.55
CA THR A 198 7.55 63.03 -69.81
C THR A 198 7.88 63.03 -68.31
N CYS A 199 6.91 62.67 -67.48
CA CYS A 199 7.10 62.44 -66.05
C CYS A 199 8.02 61.23 -65.79
N PRO A 200 9.03 61.34 -64.91
CA PRO A 200 9.89 60.21 -64.53
C PRO A 200 9.15 58.98 -63.96
N LEU A 201 8.00 59.19 -63.30
CA LEU A 201 7.28 58.11 -62.60
C LEU A 201 6.20 57.45 -63.47
N CYS A 202 5.34 58.24 -64.13
CA CYS A 202 4.20 57.69 -64.90
C CYS A 202 4.29 57.91 -66.41
N ARG A 203 5.36 58.55 -66.90
CA ARG A 203 5.61 58.85 -68.32
C ARG A 203 4.55 59.74 -69.01
N SER A 204 3.61 60.32 -68.26
CA SER A 204 2.67 61.32 -68.78
C SER A 204 3.42 62.55 -69.30
N ARG A 205 2.90 63.18 -70.37
CA ARG A 205 3.56 64.34 -71.00
C ARG A 205 3.66 65.52 -70.02
N ALA A 206 4.86 66.08 -69.91
CA ALA A 206 5.15 67.20 -69.01
C ALA A 206 6.10 68.20 -69.67
N LYS A 207 5.98 69.48 -69.30
CA LYS A 207 6.80 70.58 -69.83
C LYS A 207 7.24 71.47 -68.68
N LEU A 208 8.39 72.14 -68.85
CA LEU A 208 8.99 73.04 -67.83
C LEU A 208 8.06 74.16 -67.37
N ASN A 209 7.14 74.62 -68.22
CA ASN A 209 6.23 75.73 -67.89
C ASN A 209 5.02 75.30 -67.04
N ASN A 210 4.81 74.00 -66.85
CA ASN A 210 3.64 73.46 -66.15
C ASN A 210 3.99 72.91 -64.76
N LEU A 211 5.12 73.35 -64.18
CA LEU A 211 5.51 72.99 -62.83
C LEU A 211 4.66 73.77 -61.81
N ILE A 212 4.03 73.07 -60.89
CA ILE A 212 3.25 73.67 -59.82
C ILE A 212 4.06 73.55 -58.53
N TYR A 213 4.39 74.69 -57.93
CA TYR A 213 5.11 74.74 -56.66
C TYR A 213 4.15 74.58 -55.50
N LEU A 214 4.47 73.66 -54.59
CA LEU A 214 3.71 73.48 -53.35
C LEU A 214 4.33 74.34 -52.24
N PHE A 215 3.49 74.97 -51.44
CA PHE A 215 3.88 75.83 -50.32
C PHE A 215 3.33 75.25 -49.00
N GLY A 216 4.06 75.42 -47.89
CA GLY A 216 3.65 74.92 -46.57
C GLY A 216 4.09 73.49 -46.24
N PHE A 217 5.07 72.93 -46.97
CA PHE A 217 5.72 71.68 -46.56
C PHE A 217 6.73 71.97 -45.43
N ASN A 218 6.34 71.68 -44.19
CA ASN A 218 7.26 71.72 -43.06
C ASN A 218 8.14 70.46 -43.12
N ALA A 219 9.32 70.57 -43.74
CA ALA A 219 10.34 69.56 -43.63
C ALA A 219 10.78 69.52 -42.16
N SER A 220 10.31 68.55 -41.38
CA SER A 220 10.74 68.38 -40.00
C SER A 220 12.25 68.11 -40.02
N THR A 221 13.05 69.15 -39.77
CA THR A 221 14.49 69.03 -39.59
C THR A 221 14.73 68.28 -38.28
N SER A 222 15.04 66.99 -38.35
CA SER A 222 15.69 66.27 -37.25
C SER A 222 17.10 66.84 -37.11
N GLY A 223 17.24 67.87 -36.27
CA GLY A 223 18.54 68.36 -35.79
C GLY A 223 19.14 67.34 -34.83
N ASN A 224 20.45 67.14 -34.98
CA ASN A 224 21.34 66.23 -34.23
C ASN A 224 21.11 66.18 -32.72
#